data_AF-A0A7J9D4B0-F1
#
_entry.id   AF-A0A7J9D4B0-F1
#
_cell.length_a   1.000
_cell.length_b   1.000
_cell.length_c   1.000
_cell.angle_alpha   90.00
_cell.angle_beta   90.00
_cell.angle_gamma   90.00
#
_symmetry.space_group_name_H-M   'P 1'
#
loop_
_entity.id
_entity.type
_entity.pdbx_description
1 polymer ?
#
loop_
_entity_poly.entity_id
_entity_poly.type
_entity_poly.pdbx_seq_one_letter_code
_entity_poly.pdbx_strand_id
1 'polypeptide(L)'
;MGEKRYLFKFFHSMDMERVLKGLPWTFNNHLLILSKLKRGEGPLKIPLVYVPFWEQIYDVPIGLFSESLAMLLGNFIGVFLEYDGSNLGKENRNYIRVRVQIDVRKPLRRNK
;
A
#
# COMPACT_ATOMS: atom_id res chain seq x y z
N MET A 1 18.20 -17.96 -7.81
CA MET A 1 16.97 -17.18 -8.04
C MET A 1 16.94 -16.77 -9.50
N GLY A 2 15.82 -17.01 -10.19
CA GLY A 2 15.56 -16.59 -11.58
C GLY A 2 14.15 -16.00 -11.67
N GLU A 3 13.75 -15.48 -12.84
CA GLU A 3 12.46 -14.81 -13.14
C GLU A 3 12.23 -13.46 -12.42
N LYS A 4 13.22 -12.55 -12.47
CA LYS A 4 13.09 -11.19 -11.89
C LYS A 4 12.71 -11.17 -10.39
N ARG A 5 13.07 -12.24 -9.65
CA ARG A 5 12.94 -12.34 -8.19
C ARG A 5 14.28 -12.13 -7.51
N TYR A 6 14.26 -11.38 -6.41
CA TYR A 6 15.44 -11.00 -5.65
C TYR A 6 15.18 -11.20 -4.15
N LEU A 7 16.23 -11.57 -3.41
CA LEU A 7 16.19 -11.66 -1.96
C LEU A 7 17.02 -10.53 -1.37
N PHE A 8 16.40 -9.74 -0.52
CA PHE A 8 17.08 -8.73 0.28
C PHE A 8 17.29 -9.27 1.69
N LYS A 9 18.52 -9.18 2.17
CA LYS A 9 18.86 -9.50 3.55
C LYS A 9 19.19 -8.21 4.28
N PHE A 10 18.47 -7.96 5.37
CA PHE A 10 18.71 -6.83 6.26
C PHE A 10 19.44 -7.31 7.51
N PHE A 11 20.35 -6.48 8.03
CA PHE A 11 21.03 -6.77 9.30
C PHE A 11 20.10 -6.59 10.49
N HIS A 12 19.24 -5.56 10.45
CA HIS A 12 18.25 -5.31 11.50
C HIS A 12 16.83 -5.39 10.95
N SER A 13 15.92 -5.95 11.76
CA SER A 13 14.50 -6.02 11.43
C SER A 13 13.90 -4.62 11.23
N MET A 14 14.36 -3.61 11.99
CA MET A 14 13.90 -2.23 11.86
C MET A 14 14.14 -1.64 10.47
N ASP A 15 15.25 -1.97 9.82
CA ASP A 15 15.55 -1.47 8.46
C ASP A 15 14.59 -2.09 7.44
N MET A 16 14.33 -3.39 7.55
CA MET A 16 13.34 -4.07 6.73
C MET A 16 11.93 -3.48 6.96
N GLU A 17 11.52 -3.27 8.21
CA GLU A 17 10.22 -2.67 8.52
C GLU A 17 10.11 -1.23 7.98
N ARG A 18 11.20 -0.45 8.00
CA ARG A 18 11.26 0.88 7.35
C ARG A 18 11.04 0.78 5.85
N VAL A 19 11.71 -0.16 5.17
CA VAL A 19 11.51 -0.40 3.73
C VAL A 19 10.07 -0.82 3.44
N LEU A 20 9.51 -1.76 4.20
CA LEU A 20 8.13 -2.22 4.01
C LEU A 20 7.12 -1.09 4.26
N LYS A 21 7.32 -0.26 5.30
CA LYS A 21 6.50 0.92 5.57
C LYS A 21 6.60 1.98 4.49
N GLY A 22 7.69 2.05 3.74
CA GLY A 22 7.89 2.99 2.63
C GLY A 22 7.23 2.59 1.30
N LEU A 23 6.65 1.39 1.19
CA LEU A 23 6.01 0.94 -0.05
C LEU A 23 4.88 1.89 -0.51
N PRO A 24 4.71 2.09 -1.84
CA PRO A 24 5.37 1.36 -2.93
C PRO A 24 6.78 1.88 -3.25
N TRP A 25 7.64 1.02 -3.78
CA TRP A 25 8.98 1.38 -4.27
C TRP A 25 9.10 1.14 -5.77
N THR A 26 9.88 1.97 -6.46
CA THR A 26 10.22 1.79 -7.87
C THR A 26 11.71 1.73 -8.07
N PHE A 27 12.17 0.89 -9.00
CA PHE A 27 13.56 0.84 -9.45
C PHE A 27 13.58 0.80 -10.97
N ASN A 28 14.31 1.71 -11.62
CA ASN A 28 14.34 1.87 -13.07
C ASN A 28 12.92 1.92 -13.70
N ASN A 29 12.02 2.71 -13.12
CA ASN A 29 10.61 2.83 -13.52
C ASN A 29 9.79 1.52 -13.47
N HIS A 30 10.30 0.48 -12.82
CA HIS A 30 9.57 -0.74 -12.52
C HIS A 30 9.11 -0.76 -11.06
N LEU A 31 7.85 -1.10 -10.82
CA LEU A 31 7.30 -1.29 -9.49
C LEU A 31 7.93 -2.51 -8.82
N LEU A 32 8.43 -2.34 -7.59
CA LEU A 32 8.92 -3.43 -6.77
C LEU A 32 7.78 -3.98 -5.90
N ILE A 33 7.54 -5.28 -6.04
CA ILE A 33 6.59 -6.01 -5.19
C ILE A 33 7.40 -6.73 -4.12
N LEU A 34 7.28 -6.28 -2.87
CA LEU A 34 8.05 -6.79 -1.75
C LEU A 34 7.17 -7.57 -0.78
N SER A 35 7.68 -8.70 -0.30
CA SER A 35 7.07 -9.47 0.78
C SER A 35 8.14 -9.95 1.75
N LYS A 36 7.80 -9.94 3.04
CA LYS A 36 8.65 -10.51 4.09
C LYS A 36 8.63 -12.03 3.99
N LEU A 37 9.79 -12.63 3.79
CA LEU A 37 9.96 -14.09 3.76
C LEU A 37 9.95 -14.63 5.20
N LYS A 38 9.03 -15.54 5.52
CA LYS A 38 9.00 -16.20 6.83
C LYS A 38 9.91 -17.44 6.84
N ARG A 39 10.31 -17.87 8.04
CA ARG A 39 11.12 -19.09 8.21
C ARG A 39 10.35 -20.30 7.68
N GLY A 40 10.99 -21.08 6.80
CA GLY A 40 10.38 -22.27 6.18
C GLY A 40 9.59 -21.99 4.90
N GLU A 41 9.37 -20.74 4.52
CA GLU A 41 8.74 -20.42 3.23
C GLU A 41 9.75 -20.56 2.08
N GLY A 42 9.28 -21.13 0.97
CA GLY A 42 10.05 -21.15 -0.27
C GLY A 42 9.94 -19.80 -0.98
N PRO A 43 11.04 -19.05 -1.23
CA PRO A 43 10.97 -17.70 -1.83
C PRO A 43 10.28 -17.65 -3.20
N LEU A 44 10.35 -18.74 -3.96
CA LEU A 44 9.71 -18.87 -5.28
C LEU A 44 8.20 -19.12 -5.18
N LYS A 45 7.70 -19.60 -4.03
CA LYS A 45 6.28 -19.90 -3.81
C LYS A 45 5.48 -18.69 -3.34
N ILE A 46 6.15 -17.61 -2.92
CA ILE A 46 5.46 -16.39 -2.47
C ILE A 46 4.82 -15.70 -3.68
N PRO A 47 3.49 -15.45 -3.65
CA PRO A 47 2.82 -14.70 -4.69
C PRO A 47 3.13 -13.20 -4.53
N LEU A 48 4.02 -12.69 -5.37
CA LEU A 48 4.34 -11.25 -5.43
C LEU A 48 3.32 -10.54 -6.32
N VAL A 49 2.10 -10.35 -5.81
CA VAL A 49 0.97 -9.77 -6.57
C VAL A 49 0.24 -8.65 -5.83
N TYR A 50 0.65 -8.34 -4.60
CA TYR A 50 0.02 -7.33 -3.77
C TYR A 50 0.99 -6.21 -3.41
N VAL A 51 0.58 -4.96 -3.55
CA VAL A 51 1.39 -3.79 -3.20
C VAL A 51 0.53 -2.78 -2.44
N PRO A 52 1.00 -2.24 -1.30
CA PRO A 52 0.31 -1.18 -0.61
C PRO A 52 0.57 0.18 -1.28
N PHE A 53 -0.50 0.96 -1.47
CA PHE A 53 -0.46 2.32 -2.00
C PHE A 53 -1.14 3.29 -1.04
N TRP A 54 -0.71 4.54 -1.05
CA TRP A 54 -1.42 5.64 -0.41
C TRP A 54 -2.34 6.29 -1.42
N GLU A 55 -3.64 6.18 -1.21
CA GLU A 55 -4.67 6.72 -2.08
C GLU A 55 -5.35 7.93 -1.43
N GLN A 56 -5.68 8.92 -2.25
CA GLN A 56 -6.41 10.11 -1.86
C GLN A 56 -7.83 10.04 -2.41
N ILE A 57 -8.81 10.19 -1.52
CA ILE A 57 -10.23 10.10 -1.84
C ILE A 57 -10.84 11.48 -1.67
N TYR A 58 -11.21 12.06 -2.81
CA TYR A 58 -11.79 13.39 -2.92
C TYR A 58 -13.31 13.35 -2.84
N ASP A 59 -13.91 14.53 -2.83
CA ASP A 59 -15.37 14.75 -2.88
C ASP A 59 -16.15 14.12 -1.72
N VAL A 60 -15.46 13.79 -0.63
CA VAL A 60 -16.10 13.45 0.63
C VAL A 60 -16.35 14.76 1.40
N PRO A 61 -17.57 15.03 1.88
CA PRO A 61 -17.83 16.17 2.74
C PRO A 61 -16.99 16.09 4.02
N ILE A 62 -16.32 17.21 4.39
CA ILE A 62 -15.39 17.26 5.52
C ILE A 62 -16.04 16.79 6.83
N GLY A 63 -17.32 17.11 7.06
CA GLY A 63 -18.06 16.68 8.24
C GLY A 63 -18.28 15.16 8.36
N LEU A 64 -17.98 14.38 7.31
CA LEU A 64 -18.09 12.92 7.28
C LEU A 64 -16.74 12.21 7.42
N PHE A 65 -15.63 12.95 7.53
CA PHE A 65 -14.30 12.36 7.64
C PHE A 65 -14.20 11.54 8.92
N SER A 66 -14.08 10.22 8.75
CA SER A 66 -14.02 9.25 9.84
C SER A 66 -13.21 8.05 9.40
N GLU A 67 -12.56 7.38 10.35
CA GLU A 67 -11.81 6.15 10.07
C GLU A 67 -12.73 5.03 9.56
N SER A 68 -13.98 4.97 10.05
CA SER A 68 -14.97 4.00 9.58
C SER A 68 -15.33 4.20 8.11
N LEU A 69 -15.56 5.45 7.67
CA LEU A 69 -15.78 5.77 6.26
C LEU A 69 -14.52 5.52 5.44
N ALA A 70 -13.35 5.90 5.94
CA ALA A 70 -12.07 5.65 5.28
C ALA A 70 -11.81 4.15 5.06
N MET A 71 -12.11 3.31 6.05
CA MET A 71 -12.02 1.86 5.94
C MET A 71 -13.01 1.31 4.91
N LEU A 72 -14.26 1.78 4.90
CA LEU A 72 -15.28 1.37 3.92
C LEU A 72 -14.81 1.69 2.48
N LEU A 73 -14.37 2.92 2.25
CA LEU A 73 -13.91 3.38 0.93
C LEU A 73 -12.58 2.70 0.53
N GLY A 74 -11.66 2.53 1.47
CA GLY A 74 -10.41 1.82 1.24
C GLY A 74 -10.65 0.36 0.84
N ASN A 75 -11.60 -0.32 1.50
CA ASN A 75 -12.01 -1.68 1.15
C ASN A 75 -12.74 -1.79 -0.20
N PHE A 76 -13.32 -0.69 -0.67
CA PHE A 76 -13.87 -0.63 -2.03
C PHE A 76 -12.77 -0.55 -3.10
N ILE A 77 -11.64 0.10 -2.81
CA ILE A 77 -10.48 0.23 -3.71
C ILE A 77 -9.62 -1.04 -3.69
N GLY A 78 -9.31 -1.57 -2.51
CA GLY A 78 -8.42 -2.72 -2.28
C GLY A 78 -8.66 -3.30 -0.90
N VAL A 79 -7.63 -3.84 -0.24
CA VAL A 79 -7.72 -4.20 1.19
C VAL A 79 -7.23 -3.01 2.01
N PHE A 80 -8.07 -2.44 2.87
CA PHE A 80 -7.69 -1.34 3.74
C PHE A 80 -6.56 -1.76 4.70
N LEU A 81 -5.56 -0.88 4.87
CA LEU A 81 -4.43 -1.08 5.77
C LEU A 81 -4.32 0.00 6.84
N GLU A 82 -4.53 1.26 6.46
CA GLU A 82 -4.24 2.39 7.35
C GLU A 82 -5.07 3.62 6.94
N TYR A 83 -5.48 4.43 7.91
CA TYR A 83 -6.08 5.73 7.71
C TYR A 83 -5.13 6.82 8.20
N ASP A 84 -4.82 7.82 7.36
CA ASP A 84 -3.99 8.96 7.74
C ASP A 84 -4.83 10.05 8.41
N GLY A 85 -5.08 9.87 9.70
CA GLY A 85 -5.81 10.82 10.56
C GLY A 85 -5.05 12.10 10.91
N SER A 86 -3.77 12.22 10.55
CA SER A 86 -2.91 13.38 10.91
C SER A 86 -3.32 14.69 10.24
N ASN A 87 -4.36 14.66 9.40
CA ASN A 87 -4.82 15.76 8.57
C ASN A 87 -6.20 16.31 8.96
N LEU A 88 -6.90 15.70 9.92
CA LEU A 88 -8.20 16.18 10.39
C LEU A 88 -8.08 17.62 10.92
N GLY A 89 -8.79 18.57 10.31
CA GLY A 89 -8.84 19.98 10.73
C GLY A 89 -7.80 20.91 10.10
N LYS A 90 -7.02 20.48 9.11
CA LYS A 90 -6.11 21.38 8.37
C LYS A 90 -6.85 22.05 7.21
N GLU A 91 -6.82 23.38 7.16
CA GLU A 91 -7.62 24.26 6.28
C GLU A 91 -7.45 24.02 4.75
N ASN A 92 -6.46 23.23 4.31
CA ASN A 92 -6.08 23.10 2.90
C ASN A 92 -6.14 21.66 2.35
N ARG A 93 -6.86 20.72 2.98
CA ARG A 93 -6.94 19.31 2.50
C ARG A 93 -8.37 18.77 2.48
N ASN A 94 -9.00 18.81 1.31
CA ASN A 94 -10.36 18.32 1.04
C ASN A 94 -10.41 16.84 0.62
N TYR A 95 -9.57 15.98 1.22
CA TYR A 95 -9.54 14.55 0.89
C TYR A 95 -9.27 13.68 2.12
N ILE A 96 -9.81 12.46 2.08
CA ILE A 96 -9.43 11.38 2.98
C ILE A 96 -8.21 10.69 2.38
N ARG A 97 -7.21 10.35 3.19
CA ARG A 97 -6.04 9.58 2.73
C ARG A 97 -5.99 8.23 3.42
N VAL A 98 -5.94 7.18 2.62
CA VAL A 98 -5.91 5.79 3.10
C VAL A 98 -4.75 5.04 2.48
N ARG A 99 -4.26 4.05 3.20
CA ARG A 99 -3.36 3.05 2.67
C ARG A 99 -4.14 1.80 2.33
N VAL A 100 -4.01 1.33 1.11
CA VAL A 100 -4.73 0.16 0.60
C VAL A 100 -3.77 -0.81 -0.08
N GLN A 101 -3.96 -2.10 0.14
CA GLN A 101 -3.25 -3.15 -0.58
C GLN A 101 -4.01 -3.48 -1.88
N ILE A 102 -3.32 -3.32 -3.00
CA ILE A 102 -3.87 -3.49 -4.35
C ILE A 102 -3.30 -4.76 -4.98
N ASP A 103 -4.16 -5.55 -5.63
CA ASP A 103 -3.78 -6.68 -6.49
C ASP A 103 -3.35 -6.16 -7.87
N VAL A 104 -2.05 -6.19 -8.16
CA VAL A 104 -1.48 -5.62 -9.39
C VAL A 104 -1.81 -6.41 -10.64
N ARG A 105 -2.45 -7.58 -10.52
CA ARG A 105 -2.95 -8.36 -11.66
C ARG A 105 -4.25 -7.78 -12.21
N LYS A 106 -4.94 -6.95 -11.43
CA LYS A 106 -6.15 -6.26 -11.86
C LYS A 106 -5.76 -4.88 -12.40
N PRO A 107 -6.33 -4.46 -13.55
CA PRO A 107 -6.08 -3.12 -14.05
C PRO A 107 -6.59 -2.09 -13.04
N LEU A 108 -5.89 -0.96 -12.95
CA LEU A 108 -6.40 0.19 -12.22
C LEU A 108 -7.69 0.66 -12.89
N ARG A 109 -8.72 0.94 -12.09
CA ARG A 109 -9.95 1.57 -12.59
C ARG A 109 -9.59 2.99 -13.03
N ARG A 110 -9.63 3.23 -14.35
CA ARG A 110 -9.55 4.57 -14.93
C ARG A 110 -10.98 5.04 -15.15
N ASN A 111 -11.27 6.29 -14.81
CA ASN A 111 -12.52 6.92 -15.22
C ASN A 111 -12.60 6.93 -16.76
N LYS A 112 -13.82 6.79 -17.28
CA LYS A 112 -14.12 7.14 -18.67
C LYS A 112 -14.27 8.64 -18.80
#